data_AF-A0A945T549-F1
#
_entry.id   AF-A0A945T549-F1
#
_cell.length_a   1.000
_cell.length_b   1.000
_cell.length_c   1.000
_cell.angle_alpha   90.00
_cell.angle_beta   90.00
_cell.angle_gamma   90.00
#
_symmetry.space_group_name_H-M   'P 1'
#
loop_
_entity.id
_entity.type
_entity.pdbx_description
1 polymer ?
#
loop_
_entity_poly.entity_id
_entity_poly.type
_entity_poly.pdbx_seq_one_letter_code
_entity_poly.pdbx_strand_id
1 'polypeptide(L)'
;MNHENTSKLYNNFPELYRARHLDETESSLAAWGVECHDGWLSLIYHLSEEIHNCAAVAGIEPEDSSYPCVSQVKQKSGTLRFYMSDASEEMRVRIRKAEDESANICEICGDSGELMPIKVGRPFFKARCPKHVKD
;
A
#
# COMPACT_ATOMS: atom_id res chain seq x y z
N MET A 1 0.36 7.26 6.66
CA MET A 1 -0.95 6.80 7.15
C MET A 1 -0.91 7.03 8.64
N ASN A 2 -2.02 7.31 9.31
CA ASN A 2 -1.98 7.55 10.74
C ASN A 2 -1.62 6.25 11.51
N HIS A 3 -1.25 6.40 12.78
CA HIS A 3 -0.80 5.29 13.60
C HIS A 3 -1.88 4.21 13.79
N GLU A 4 -3.15 4.60 13.97
CA GLU A 4 -4.26 3.66 14.19
C GLU A 4 -4.47 2.77 12.96
N ASN A 5 -4.52 3.37 11.78
CA ASN A 5 -4.73 2.67 10.52
C ASN A 5 -3.54 1.80 10.14
N THR A 6 -2.32 2.29 10.39
CA THR A 6 -1.10 1.51 10.23
C THR A 6 -1.10 0.29 11.18
N SER A 7 -1.53 0.46 12.43
CA SER A 7 -1.66 -0.63 13.39
C SER A 7 -2.68 -1.68 12.95
N LYS A 8 -3.78 -1.28 12.30
CA LYS A 8 -4.75 -2.23 11.72
C LYS A 8 -4.07 -3.15 10.71
N LEU A 9 -3.28 -2.61 9.79
CA LEU A 9 -2.53 -3.42 8.82
C LEU A 9 -1.56 -4.39 9.51
N TYR A 10 -0.76 -3.89 10.45
CA TYR A 10 0.25 -4.70 11.13
C TYR A 10 -0.33 -5.79 12.04
N ASN A 11 -1.48 -5.54 12.66
CA ASN A 11 -2.12 -6.51 13.55
C ASN A 11 -2.88 -7.59 12.79
N ASN A 12 -3.45 -7.26 11.62
CA ASN A 12 -4.20 -8.23 10.82
C ASN A 12 -3.28 -9.04 9.89
N PHE A 13 -2.14 -8.49 9.48
CA PHE A 13 -1.18 -9.18 8.59
C PHE A 13 0.27 -9.09 9.13
N PRO A 14 0.56 -9.58 10.35
CA PRO A 14 1.84 -9.36 11.01
C PRO A 14 3.05 -9.90 10.24
N GLU A 15 2.90 -11.04 9.57
CA GLU A 15 3.95 -11.73 8.80
C GLU A 15 4.17 -11.05 7.45
N LEU A 16 3.11 -10.50 6.85
CA LEU A 16 3.19 -9.74 5.61
C LEU A 16 3.97 -8.44 5.81
N TYR A 17 3.78 -7.78 6.96
CA TYR A 17 4.47 -6.55 7.33
C TYR A 17 5.67 -6.79 8.28
N ARG A 18 6.25 -7.99 8.30
CA ARG A 18 7.35 -8.33 9.23
C ARG A 18 8.60 -7.46 9.05
N ALA A 19 8.81 -6.92 7.85
CA ALA A 19 9.94 -6.02 7.57
C ALA A 19 9.93 -4.72 8.40
N ARG A 20 8.84 -4.40 9.11
CA ARG A 20 8.77 -3.26 10.04
C ARG A 20 9.68 -3.43 11.28
N HIS A 21 10.11 -4.66 11.56
CA HIS A 21 10.97 -5.00 12.69
C HIS A 21 12.45 -5.09 12.32
N LEU A 22 12.79 -4.86 11.05
CA LEU A 22 14.18 -4.83 10.58
C LEU A 22 14.85 -3.51 10.97
N ASP A 23 16.17 -3.45 10.80
CA ASP A 23 16.91 -2.20 10.95
C ASP A 23 16.42 -1.16 9.92
N GLU A 24 16.36 0.11 10.31
CA GLU A 24 15.89 1.20 9.46
C GLU A 24 16.77 1.38 8.22
N THR A 25 18.03 0.95 8.26
CA THR A 25 18.93 0.96 7.09
C THR A 25 18.67 -0.19 6.12
N GLU A 26 17.97 -1.24 6.55
CA GLU A 26 17.68 -2.44 5.77
C GLU A 26 16.26 -2.45 5.20
N SER A 27 15.33 -1.71 5.79
CA SER A 27 13.91 -1.72 5.42
C SER A 27 13.29 -0.32 5.37
N SER A 28 12.75 0.04 4.20
CA SER A 28 11.98 1.28 4.06
C SER A 28 10.70 1.26 4.89
N LEU A 29 10.08 0.09 5.07
CA LEU A 29 8.93 -0.08 5.95
C LEU A 29 9.30 0.16 7.42
N ALA A 30 10.50 -0.25 7.87
CA ALA A 30 10.96 0.03 9.22
C ALA A 30 11.27 1.53 9.40
N ALA A 31 12.00 2.14 8.46
CA ALA A 31 12.41 3.54 8.55
C ALA A 31 11.25 4.55 8.46
N TRP A 32 10.27 4.29 7.61
CA TRP A 32 9.24 5.29 7.25
C TRP A 32 7.80 4.82 7.47
N GLY A 33 7.59 3.54 7.73
CA GLY A 33 6.26 2.96 7.84
C GLY A 33 5.46 3.04 6.53
N VAL A 34 4.16 3.30 6.66
CA VAL A 34 3.23 3.42 5.53
C VAL A 34 3.09 4.89 5.12
N GLU A 35 3.76 5.28 4.04
CA GLU A 35 3.93 6.67 3.59
C GLU A 35 2.83 7.12 2.61
N CYS A 36 1.56 6.87 2.94
CA CYS A 36 0.40 7.36 2.16
C CYS A 36 -0.70 7.93 3.07
N HIS A 37 -1.69 8.62 2.53
CA HIS A 37 -2.80 9.13 3.35
C HIS A 37 -3.82 8.03 3.70
N ASP A 38 -4.66 8.29 4.72
CA ASP A 38 -5.57 7.31 5.32
C ASP A 38 -6.69 6.82 4.40
N GLY A 39 -7.06 7.60 3.38
CA GLY A 39 -8.11 7.25 2.43
C GLY A 39 -7.82 5.99 1.63
N TRP A 40 -6.55 5.58 1.52
CA TRP A 40 -6.17 4.32 0.87
C TRP A 40 -6.13 3.12 1.82
N LEU A 41 -6.51 3.25 3.10
CA LEU A 41 -6.51 2.11 4.03
C LEU A 41 -7.31 0.92 3.49
N SER A 42 -8.54 1.14 3.03
CA SER A 42 -9.40 0.03 2.56
C SER A 42 -8.79 -0.67 1.35
N LEU A 43 -8.22 0.08 0.42
CA LEU A 43 -7.53 -0.46 -0.75
C LEU A 43 -6.32 -1.32 -0.34
N ILE A 44 -5.49 -0.78 0.57
CA ILE A 44 -4.29 -1.48 1.05
C ILE A 44 -4.67 -2.72 1.86
N TYR A 45 -5.69 -2.65 2.71
CA TYR A 45 -6.16 -3.77 3.52
C TYR A 45 -6.68 -4.91 2.64
N HIS A 46 -7.54 -4.61 1.65
CA HIS A 46 -8.01 -5.62 0.72
C HIS A 46 -6.86 -6.24 -0.09
N LEU A 47 -5.90 -5.44 -0.57
CA LEU A 47 -4.71 -5.97 -1.24
C LEU A 47 -3.91 -6.91 -0.32
N SER A 48 -3.76 -6.58 0.96
CA SER A 48 -3.11 -7.46 1.94
C SER A 48 -3.84 -8.79 2.13
N GLU A 49 -5.18 -8.77 2.21
CA GLU A 49 -5.98 -10.00 2.26
C GLU A 49 -5.80 -10.84 1.00
N GLU A 50 -5.83 -10.21 -0.17
CA GLU A 50 -5.65 -10.93 -1.43
C GLU A 50 -4.26 -11.57 -1.53
N ILE A 51 -3.20 -10.89 -1.10
CA ILE A 51 -1.83 -11.44 -1.06
C ILE A 51 -1.73 -12.61 -0.08
N HIS A 52 -2.31 -12.47 1.12
CA HIS A 52 -2.37 -13.56 2.11
C HIS A 52 -3.07 -14.80 1.54
N ASN A 53 -4.22 -14.60 0.88
CA ASN A 53 -4.96 -15.68 0.22
C ASN A 53 -4.16 -16.34 -0.92
N CYS A 54 -3.43 -15.56 -1.71
CA CYS A 54 -2.53 -16.11 -2.74
C CYS A 54 -1.43 -16.99 -2.13
N ALA A 55 -0.86 -16.60 -0.99
CA ALA A 55 0.14 -17.41 -0.30
C ALA A 55 -0.45 -18.73 0.20
N ALA A 56 -1.64 -18.68 0.80
CA ALA A 56 -2.36 -19.87 1.26
C ALA A 56 -2.70 -20.83 0.11
N VAL A 57 -3.17 -20.33 -1.04
CA VAL A 57 -3.45 -21.15 -2.24
C VAL A 57 -2.18 -21.79 -2.79
N ALA A 58 -1.04 -21.11 -2.67
CA ALA A 58 0.26 -21.64 -3.05
C ALA A 58 0.86 -22.63 -2.02
N GLY A 59 0.19 -22.84 -0.88
CA GLY A 59 0.66 -23.69 0.22
C GLY A 59 1.85 -23.09 0.98
N ILE A 60 1.98 -21.76 0.97
CA ILE A 60 3.03 -21.03 1.69
C ILE A 60 2.44 -20.56 3.03
N GLU A 61 2.89 -21.18 4.11
CA GLU A 61 2.45 -20.84 5.46
C GLU A 61 3.09 -19.51 5.95
N PRO A 62 2.45 -18.76 6.85
CA PRO A 62 2.95 -17.47 7.35
C PRO A 62 4.36 -17.51 7.96
N GLU A 63 4.76 -18.65 8.54
CA GLU A 63 6.07 -18.85 9.15
C GLU A 63 7.17 -19.21 8.14
N ASP A 64 6.81 -19.50 6.88
CA ASP A 64 7.77 -19.84 5.83
C ASP A 64 8.63 -18.63 5.48
N SER A 65 9.93 -18.84 5.25
CA SER A 65 10.83 -17.76 4.83
C SER A 65 10.46 -17.16 3.47
N SER A 66 9.78 -17.93 2.63
CA SER A 66 9.23 -17.53 1.34
C SER A 66 7.87 -16.84 1.42
N TYR A 67 7.28 -16.69 2.62
CA TYR A 67 6.04 -15.96 2.79
C TYR A 67 6.19 -14.50 2.30
N PRO A 68 5.23 -13.94 1.53
CA PRO A 68 5.26 -12.56 1.05
C PRO A 68 5.69 -11.54 2.10
N CYS A 69 6.61 -10.63 1.75
CA CYS A 69 7.09 -9.60 2.66
C CYS A 69 7.01 -8.20 2.03
N VAL A 70 6.20 -7.33 2.62
CA VAL A 70 6.10 -5.93 2.19
C VAL A 70 7.34 -5.17 2.60
N SER A 71 8.02 -4.56 1.63
CA SER A 71 9.24 -3.79 1.84
C SER A 71 9.00 -2.28 1.87
N GLN A 72 7.96 -1.78 1.21
CA GLN A 72 7.56 -0.37 1.25
C GLN A 72 6.12 -0.17 0.80
N VAL A 73 5.41 0.75 1.45
CA VAL A 73 4.11 1.26 0.99
C VAL A 73 4.15 2.77 0.99
N LYS A 74 3.94 3.41 -0.16
CA LYS A 74 4.02 4.87 -0.27
C LYS A 74 3.11 5.45 -1.33
N GLN A 75 2.92 6.76 -1.25
CA GLN A 75 2.42 7.54 -2.38
C GLN A 75 3.57 7.92 -3.32
N LYS A 76 3.31 7.84 -4.63
CA LYS A 76 4.20 8.40 -5.66
C LYS A 76 3.39 8.90 -6.85
N SER A 77 3.55 10.18 -7.18
CA SER A 77 2.88 10.82 -8.33
C SER A 77 1.37 10.58 -8.36
N GLY A 78 0.71 10.70 -7.20
CA GLY A 78 -0.75 10.61 -7.06
C GLY A 78 -1.29 9.20 -6.97
N THR A 79 -0.43 8.18 -6.96
CA THR A 79 -0.83 6.77 -6.92
C THR A 79 -0.07 6.00 -5.84
N LEU A 80 -0.62 4.87 -5.42
CA LEU A 80 -0.04 3.93 -4.50
C LEU A 80 1.19 3.26 -5.14
N ARG A 81 2.21 3.01 -4.33
CA ARG A 81 3.27 2.05 -4.61
C ARG A 81 3.33 1.04 -3.49
N PHE A 82 3.23 -0.23 -3.86
CA PHE A 82 3.21 -1.35 -2.92
C PHE A 82 4.32 -2.34 -3.31
N TYR A 83 5.45 -2.26 -2.62
CA TYR A 83 6.62 -3.08 -2.91
C TYR A 83 6.72 -4.24 -1.93
N MET A 84 7.05 -5.41 -2.45
CA MET A 84 7.28 -6.62 -1.67
C MET A 84 8.37 -7.50 -2.30
N SER A 85 9.04 -8.31 -1.48
CA SER A 85 9.86 -9.43 -1.95
C SER A 85 9.00 -10.68 -2.18
N ASP A 86 9.49 -11.62 -2.98
CA ASP A 86 8.92 -12.96 -3.11
C ASP A 86 7.48 -13.01 -3.66
N ALA A 87 7.11 -12.03 -4.49
CA ALA A 87 5.79 -11.99 -5.13
C ALA A 87 5.67 -13.05 -6.23
N SER A 88 4.59 -13.84 -6.20
CA SER A 88 4.16 -14.60 -7.37
C SER A 88 3.63 -13.67 -8.46
N GLU A 89 3.48 -14.16 -9.69
CA GLU A 89 2.92 -13.32 -10.76
C GLU A 89 1.47 -12.90 -10.47
N GLU A 90 0.68 -13.76 -9.83
CA GLU A 90 -0.67 -13.42 -9.41
C GLU A 90 -0.67 -12.25 -8.40
N MET A 91 0.21 -12.30 -7.39
CA MET A 91 0.36 -11.20 -6.44
C MET A 91 0.78 -9.90 -7.14
N ARG A 92 1.70 -9.97 -8.11
CA ARG A 92 2.09 -8.79 -8.90
C ARG A 92 0.93 -8.21 -9.72
N VAL A 93 0.06 -9.04 -10.28
CA VAL A 93 -1.14 -8.58 -10.99
C VAL A 93 -2.07 -7.82 -10.04
N ARG A 94 -2.31 -8.35 -8.84
CA ARG A 94 -3.16 -7.72 -7.81
C ARG A 94 -2.58 -6.39 -7.33
N ILE A 95 -1.27 -6.35 -7.09
CA ILE A 95 -0.55 -5.11 -6.76
C ILE A 95 -0.75 -4.07 -7.86
N ARG A 96 -0.47 -4.40 -9.13
CA ARG A 96 -0.62 -3.44 -10.24
C ARG A 96 -2.05 -2.90 -10.33
N LYS A 97 -3.05 -3.78 -10.16
CA LYS A 97 -4.46 -3.38 -10.15
C LYS A 97 -4.74 -2.37 -9.02
N ALA A 98 -4.26 -2.63 -7.80
CA ALA A 98 -4.44 -1.71 -6.68
C ALA A 98 -3.69 -0.38 -6.88
N GLU A 99 -2.47 -0.42 -7.43
CA GLU A 99 -1.72 0.79 -7.80
C GLU A 99 -2.49 1.64 -8.82
N ASP A 100 -3.08 1.03 -9.85
CA ASP A 100 -3.91 1.72 -10.84
C ASP A 100 -5.23 2.24 -10.22
N GLU A 101 -5.88 1.45 -9.37
CA GLU A 101 -7.14 1.82 -8.72
C GLU A 101 -6.99 3.02 -7.79
N SER A 102 -5.84 3.13 -7.11
CA SER A 102 -5.54 4.24 -6.20
C SER A 102 -5.66 5.63 -6.85
N ALA A 103 -5.44 5.73 -8.17
CA ALA A 103 -5.62 6.96 -8.95
C ALA A 103 -7.05 7.52 -8.88
N ASN A 104 -8.02 6.65 -8.62
CA ASN A 104 -9.45 6.95 -8.63
C ASN A 104 -10.05 6.97 -7.22
N ILE A 105 -9.21 6.92 -6.19
CA ILE A 105 -9.61 6.95 -4.78
C ILE A 105 -8.95 8.16 -4.13
N CYS A 106 -9.75 9.00 -3.47
CA CYS A 106 -9.22 10.14 -2.74
C CYS A 106 -8.28 9.65 -1.63
N GLU A 107 -7.01 10.02 -1.73
CA GLU A 107 -5.99 9.53 -0.79
C GLU A 107 -6.25 10.03 0.65
N ILE A 108 -6.99 11.13 0.87
CA ILE A 108 -7.36 11.61 2.23
C ILE A 108 -8.51 10.80 2.84
N CYS A 109 -9.63 10.63 2.14
CA CYS A 109 -10.86 10.13 2.76
C CYS A 109 -11.39 8.81 2.20
N GLY A 110 -10.86 8.31 1.09
CA GLY A 110 -11.27 7.04 0.48
C GLY A 110 -12.51 7.11 -0.42
N ASP A 111 -13.15 8.27 -0.53
CA ASP A 111 -14.23 8.49 -1.51
C ASP A 111 -13.68 8.42 -2.95
N SER A 112 -14.56 8.25 -3.93
CA SER A 112 -14.21 8.38 -5.36
C SER A 112 -13.47 9.69 -5.61
N GLY A 113 -12.29 9.58 -6.23
CA GLY A 113 -11.44 10.69 -6.59
C GLY A 113 -10.90 10.57 -8.01
N GLU A 114 -10.06 11.52 -8.38
CA GLU A 114 -9.36 11.55 -9.65
C GLU A 114 -7.93 12.06 -9.47
N LEU A 115 -7.05 11.69 -10.40
CA LEU A 115 -5.69 12.22 -10.45
C LEU A 115 -5.71 13.68 -10.88
N MET A 116 -5.25 14.56 -10.00
CA MET A 116 -5.15 15.99 -10.25
C MET A 116 -3.71 16.48 -10.14
N PRO A 117 -3.27 17.41 -11.00
CA PRO A 117 -1.96 18.02 -10.88
C PRO A 117 -1.92 18.91 -9.63
N ILE A 118 -0.87 18.77 -8.82
CA ILE A 118 -0.63 19.64 -7.66
C ILE A 118 -0.35 21.07 -8.13
N LYS A 119 0.38 21.20 -9.24
CA LYS A 119 0.71 22.47 -9.88
C LYS A 119 0.65 22.32 -11.39
N VAL A 120 -0.05 23.24 -12.04
CA VAL A 120 -0.15 23.29 -13.50
C VAL A 120 1.24 23.27 -14.13
N GLY A 121 1.46 22.35 -15.08
CA GLY A 121 2.73 22.19 -15.81
C GLY A 121 3.82 21.42 -15.06
N ARG A 122 3.52 20.74 -13.95
CA ARG A 122 4.48 19.86 -13.24
C ARG A 122 4.00 18.41 -13.20
N PRO A 123 4.90 17.41 -13.23
CA PRO A 123 4.55 15.99 -13.26
C PRO A 123 4.25 15.42 -11.86
N PHE A 124 3.64 16.23 -10.98
CA PHE A 124 3.30 15.82 -9.62
C PHE A 124 1.79 15.88 -9.45
N PHE A 125 1.23 14.76 -9.01
CA PHE A 125 -0.20 14.55 -8.91
C PHE A 125 -0.59 14.10 -7.50
N LYS A 126 -1.89 14.23 -7.22
CA LYS A 126 -2.59 13.68 -6.04
C LYS A 126 -3.91 13.07 -6.51
N ALA A 127 -4.36 12.00 -5.87
CA ALA A 127 -5.71 11.48 -6.08
C ALA A 127 -6.66 12.11 -5.06
N ARG A 128 -7.63 12.91 -5.52
CA ARG A 128 -8.53 13.68 -4.65
C ARG A 128 -9.98 13.63 -5.12
N CYS A 129 -10.91 13.67 -4.19
CA CYS A 129 -12.31 13.95 -4.47
C CYS A 129 -12.58 15.47 -4.47
N PRO A 130 -13.75 15.94 -4.94
CA PRO A 130 -14.09 17.36 -4.97
C PRO A 130 -13.98 18.08 -3.62
N LYS A 131 -14.13 17.35 -2.49
CA LYS A 131 -14.03 17.89 -1.13
C LYS A 131 -12.58 18.26 -0.76
N HIS A 132 -11.60 17.56 -1.32
CA HIS A 132 -10.18 17.66 -0.93
C HIS A 132 -9.28 18.19 -2.06
N VAL A 133 -9.84 18.97 -2.99
CA VAL A 133 -9.10 19.52 -4.14
C VAL A 133 -7.95 20.44 -3.71
N LYS A 134 -8.08 21.11 -2.56
CA LYS A 134 -7.13 22.12 -2.07
C LYS A 134 -6.11 21.56 -1.06
N ASP A 135 -6.24 20.31 -0.64
CA ASP A 135 -5.36 19.64 0.31
C ASP A 135 -4.19 18.95 -0.37
#